data_AF-A0A7C4GN94-F1
#
_entry.id   AF-A0A7C4GN94-F1
#
_cell.length_a   1.000
_cell.length_b   1.000
_cell.length_c   1.000
_cell.angle_alpha   90.00
_cell.angle_beta   90.00
_cell.angle_gamma   90.00
#
_symmetry.space_group_name_H-M   'P 1'
#
loop_
_entity.id
_entity.type
_entity.pdbx_description
1 polymer ?
#
loop_
_entity_poly.entity_id
_entity_poly.type
_entity_poly.pdbx_seq_one_letter_code
_entity_poly.pdbx_strand_id
1 'polypeptide(L)'
;MLVVAEKPSVARIIRSAIKPSPPTVALKGHILELDFPERFSVWRSVDPRELFRAPTEWVVRDPEAYRSLAGALKGSGMIVLATDNDPEGELIAYEVLLVAEKVLGGLPRYGRMRFNAATPNELRHAWEFLEPDLRWSWVWKALFRHSFDLVTGAAYTRLLTLSRRLDPNGRLISWGSCQMPTLWFVYQREMEIRNFRPEKYYVISALLDVRGVRVKVSSEPIKDVSAARALYAAAKGSKYAAVRDFQLKDEVERKPLPTDTDSMLQDLSKITGLSAAKIMALAESLYGDGYISYPRTETDMWLTTDHRSILAMLSQTPLGKHIDLSSYGPRDGRRNDGAHPPIYPTAYYSGSDIRGKIWEYIA
;
A
#
# COMPACT_ATOMS: atom_id res chain seq x y z
N MET A 1 14.22 12.86 -27.86
CA MET A 1 13.15 12.69 -26.86
C MET A 1 13.81 12.78 -25.49
N LEU A 2 13.15 13.41 -24.51
CA LEU A 2 13.59 13.47 -23.11
C LEU A 2 12.69 12.56 -22.29
N VAL A 3 13.26 11.59 -21.58
CA VAL A 3 12.50 10.76 -20.64
C VAL A 3 12.52 11.40 -19.26
N VAL A 4 11.36 11.50 -18.62
CA VAL A 4 11.23 11.94 -17.23
C VAL A 4 10.68 10.79 -16.42
N ALA A 5 11.50 10.24 -15.53
CA ALA A 5 11.14 9.15 -14.65
C ALA A 5 10.94 9.64 -13.21
N GLU A 6 10.03 9.02 -12.47
CA GLU A 6 9.70 9.45 -11.10
C GLU A 6 10.84 9.25 -10.11
N LYS A 7 11.64 8.18 -10.29
CA LYS A 7 12.69 7.75 -9.36
C LYS A 7 14.02 7.48 -10.07
N PRO A 8 15.17 7.72 -9.42
CA PRO A 8 16.50 7.47 -10.02
C PRO A 8 16.76 6.00 -10.39
N SER A 9 16.19 5.06 -9.63
CA SER A 9 16.32 3.62 -9.86
C SER A 9 15.70 3.21 -11.20
N VAL A 10 14.45 3.63 -11.44
CA VAL A 10 13.73 3.41 -12.70
C VAL A 10 14.44 4.09 -13.87
N ALA A 11 14.88 5.33 -13.70
CA ALA A 11 15.63 6.06 -14.73
C ALA A 11 16.90 5.32 -15.19
N ARG A 12 17.61 4.66 -14.26
CA ARG A 12 18.80 3.85 -14.56
C ARG A 12 18.44 2.61 -15.39
N ILE A 13 17.34 1.94 -15.08
CA ILE A 13 16.88 0.77 -15.85
C ILE A 13 16.39 1.20 -17.24
N ILE A 14 15.67 2.31 -17.36
CA ILE A 14 15.26 2.86 -18.66
C ILE A 14 16.46 3.11 -19.58
N ARG A 15 17.53 3.75 -19.07
CA ARG A 15 18.78 3.98 -19.83
C ARG A 15 19.49 2.69 -20.23
N SER A 16 19.40 1.63 -19.42
CA SER A 16 20.00 0.34 -19.76
C SER A 16 19.16 -0.43 -20.77
N ALA A 17 17.83 -0.41 -20.64
CA ALA A 17 16.89 -1.21 -21.42
C ALA A 17 16.61 -0.69 -22.83
N ILE A 18 16.59 0.63 -23.02
CA ILE A 18 16.26 1.29 -24.29
C ILE A 18 17.54 1.71 -25.01
N LYS A 19 17.63 1.38 -26.31
CA LYS A 19 18.80 1.66 -27.16
C LYS A 19 18.38 2.37 -28.47
N PRO A 20 19.09 3.44 -28.89
CA PRO A 20 20.15 4.16 -28.16
C PRO A 20 19.62 4.77 -26.86
N SER A 21 20.50 4.92 -25.84
CA SER A 21 20.08 5.39 -24.51
C SER A 21 19.49 6.80 -24.60
N PRO A 22 18.22 7.01 -24.22
CA PRO A 22 17.62 8.33 -24.31
C PRO A 22 18.13 9.24 -23.18
N PRO A 23 18.25 10.56 -23.41
CA PRO A 23 18.38 11.54 -22.34
C PRO A 23 17.27 11.33 -21.32
N THR A 24 17.65 11.16 -20.05
CA THR A 24 16.71 10.79 -18.98
C THR A 24 16.95 11.64 -17.74
N VAL A 25 15.91 12.32 -17.26
CA VAL A 25 15.88 13.01 -15.97
C VAL A 25 15.10 12.15 -14.98
N ALA A 26 15.63 12.04 -13.76
CA ALA A 26 14.94 11.43 -12.65
C ALA A 26 14.45 12.50 -11.69
N LEU A 27 13.19 12.39 -11.28
CA LEU A 27 12.62 13.16 -10.19
C LEU A 27 12.89 12.45 -8.85
N LYS A 28 12.32 12.99 -7.78
CA LYS A 28 12.28 12.38 -6.43
C LYS A 28 10.86 12.48 -5.87
N GLY A 29 9.88 12.14 -6.71
CA GLY A 29 8.46 12.42 -6.47
C GLY A 29 8.03 13.77 -7.03
N HIS A 30 7.09 14.42 -6.36
CA HIS A 30 6.50 15.70 -6.76
C HIS A 30 7.54 16.83 -6.88
N ILE A 31 7.39 17.63 -7.94
CA ILE A 31 8.20 18.82 -8.22
C ILE A 31 7.44 20.11 -7.87
N LEU A 32 6.12 20.06 -7.94
CA LEU A 32 5.21 21.12 -7.53
C LEU A 32 4.36 20.63 -6.35
N GLU A 33 3.73 21.56 -5.66
CA GLU A 33 2.67 21.27 -4.70
C GLU A 33 1.61 22.37 -4.75
N LEU A 34 0.42 22.06 -4.25
CA LEU A 34 -0.61 23.08 -4.04
C LEU A 34 -0.37 23.76 -2.70
N ASP A 35 -0.44 25.10 -2.70
CA ASP A 35 -0.49 25.89 -1.47
C ASP A 35 -1.48 27.06 -1.62
N PHE A 36 -1.77 27.73 -0.52
CA PHE A 36 -2.51 28.99 -0.54
C PHE A 36 -1.57 30.16 -0.89
N PRO A 37 -2.09 31.20 -1.56
CA PRO A 37 -1.36 32.45 -1.74
C PRO A 37 -0.84 33.02 -0.43
N GLU A 38 0.30 33.70 -0.47
CA GLU A 38 1.03 34.20 0.71
C GLU A 38 0.16 34.98 1.72
N ARG A 39 -0.87 35.70 1.25
CA ARG A 39 -1.85 36.40 2.11
C ARG A 39 -2.55 35.50 3.15
N PHE A 40 -2.63 34.20 2.89
CA PHE A 40 -3.25 33.21 3.79
C PHE A 40 -2.25 32.57 4.77
N SER A 41 -0.95 32.91 4.70
CA SER A 41 0.10 32.34 5.55
C SER A 41 0.03 32.79 7.01
N VAL A 42 -0.56 33.96 7.29
CA VAL A 42 -0.67 34.51 8.64
C VAL A 42 -1.92 33.94 9.33
N TRP A 43 -1.75 32.85 10.08
CA TRP A 43 -2.87 32.08 10.65
C TRP A 43 -3.82 32.90 11.52
N ARG A 44 -3.31 33.89 12.26
CA ARG A 44 -4.12 34.70 13.19
C ARG A 44 -4.94 35.79 12.51
N SER A 45 -4.61 36.16 11.27
CA SER A 45 -5.32 37.20 10.52
C SER A 45 -6.35 36.64 9.55
N VAL A 46 -6.52 35.32 9.49
CA VAL A 46 -7.42 34.62 8.57
C VAL A 46 -8.36 33.74 9.37
N ASP A 47 -9.66 33.95 9.23
CA ASP A 47 -10.63 33.01 9.78
C ASP A 47 -10.46 31.65 9.08
N PRO A 48 -10.26 30.54 9.81
CA PRO A 48 -10.09 29.21 9.19
C PRO A 48 -11.20 28.83 8.19
N ARG A 49 -12.42 29.38 8.34
CA ARG A 49 -13.54 29.17 7.41
C ARG A 49 -13.30 29.77 6.02
N GLU A 50 -12.48 30.81 5.92
CA GLU A 50 -12.14 31.44 4.64
C GLU A 50 -11.32 30.52 3.74
N LEU A 51 -10.55 29.59 4.32
CA LEU A 51 -9.71 28.65 3.57
C LEU A 51 -10.52 27.70 2.67
N PHE A 52 -11.78 27.41 3.00
CA PHE A 52 -12.66 26.62 2.13
C PHE A 52 -13.03 27.31 0.82
N ARG A 53 -12.84 28.63 0.74
CA ARG A 53 -13.08 29.44 -0.46
C ARG A 53 -11.80 30.08 -1.00
N ALA A 54 -10.67 29.83 -0.34
CA ALA A 54 -9.40 30.40 -0.77
C ALA A 54 -8.95 29.70 -2.06
N PRO A 55 -8.45 30.45 -3.06
CA PRO A 55 -7.83 29.84 -4.21
C PRO A 55 -6.52 29.15 -3.78
N THR A 56 -6.16 28.10 -4.52
CA THR A 56 -4.86 27.43 -4.40
C THR A 56 -4.00 27.74 -5.63
N GLU A 57 -2.70 27.69 -5.45
CA GLU A 57 -1.72 27.91 -6.51
C GLU A 57 -0.62 26.84 -6.48
N TRP A 58 -0.02 26.59 -7.64
CA TRP A 58 1.13 25.70 -7.74
C TRP A 58 2.39 26.41 -7.28
N VAL A 59 3.05 25.85 -6.27
CA VAL A 59 4.35 26.32 -5.78
C VAL A 59 5.43 25.28 -6.03
N VAL A 60 6.68 25.71 -6.15
CA VAL A 60 7.81 24.81 -6.40
C VAL A 60 8.21 24.13 -5.10
N ARG A 61 7.94 22.82 -5.02
CA ARG A 61 8.28 21.98 -3.86
C ARG A 61 9.76 21.59 -3.83
N ASP A 62 10.32 21.23 -4.99
CA ASP A 62 11.73 20.86 -5.16
C ASP A 62 12.42 21.80 -6.16
N PRO A 63 13.07 22.88 -5.67
CA PRO A 63 13.78 23.84 -6.53
C PRO A 63 14.99 23.26 -7.27
N GLU A 64 15.59 22.17 -6.78
CA GLU A 64 16.71 21.51 -7.45
C GLU A 64 16.20 20.68 -8.63
N ALA A 65 15.21 19.82 -8.39
CA ALA A 65 14.56 19.03 -9.43
C ALA A 65 13.91 19.93 -10.50
N TYR A 66 13.25 21.02 -10.09
CA TYR A 66 12.67 22.00 -11.02
C TYR A 66 13.73 22.60 -11.95
N ARG A 67 14.88 23.06 -11.41
CA ARG A 67 15.95 23.64 -12.23
C ARG A 67 16.59 22.61 -13.16
N SER A 68 16.81 21.40 -12.68
CA SER A 68 17.33 20.28 -13.48
C SER A 68 16.39 19.95 -14.66
N LEU A 69 15.10 19.79 -14.37
CA LEU A 69 14.08 19.53 -15.39
C LEU A 69 13.97 20.68 -16.39
N ALA A 70 13.86 21.93 -15.91
CA ALA A 70 13.79 23.11 -16.76
C ALA A 70 15.02 23.25 -17.68
N GLY A 71 16.21 22.89 -17.19
CA GLY A 71 17.42 22.82 -18.01
C GLY A 71 17.33 21.76 -19.10
N ALA A 72 16.92 20.54 -18.75
CA ALA A 72 16.82 19.41 -19.67
C ALA A 72 15.71 19.56 -20.73
N LEU A 73 14.65 20.30 -20.40
CA LEU A 73 13.54 20.58 -21.32
C LEU A 73 13.97 21.47 -22.49
N LYS A 74 14.93 22.38 -22.29
CA LYS A 74 15.43 23.26 -23.35
C LYS A 74 16.12 22.45 -24.44
N GLY A 75 15.57 22.49 -25.65
CA GLY A 75 16.07 21.70 -26.79
C GLY A 75 15.54 20.26 -26.84
N SER A 76 14.64 19.87 -25.93
CA SER A 76 13.94 18.60 -26.04
C SER A 76 12.81 18.69 -27.09
N GLY A 77 12.72 17.68 -27.97
CA GLY A 77 11.68 17.65 -29.01
C GLY A 77 10.33 17.09 -28.52
N MET A 78 10.36 15.95 -27.84
CA MET A 78 9.18 15.28 -27.26
C MET A 78 9.56 14.75 -25.88
N ILE A 79 8.66 14.88 -24.92
CA ILE A 79 8.79 14.43 -23.54
C ILE A 79 8.16 13.03 -23.41
N VAL A 80 8.84 12.10 -22.76
CA VAL A 80 8.30 10.77 -22.45
C VAL A 80 8.13 10.68 -20.94
N LEU A 81 6.88 10.55 -20.50
CA LEU A 81 6.50 10.53 -19.09
C LEU A 81 6.52 9.09 -18.58
N ALA A 82 7.55 8.72 -17.84
CA ALA A 82 7.81 7.38 -17.32
C ALA A 82 7.67 7.36 -15.78
N THR A 83 6.57 7.93 -15.28
CA THR A 83 6.16 7.89 -13.87
C THR A 83 5.44 6.58 -13.53
N ASP A 84 5.30 6.26 -12.24
CA ASP A 84 4.62 5.03 -11.80
C ASP A 84 3.16 4.99 -12.32
N ASN A 85 2.60 3.79 -12.51
CA ASN A 85 1.30 3.61 -13.18
C ASN A 85 0.09 3.78 -12.24
N ASP A 86 0.10 4.80 -11.39
CA ASP A 86 -0.96 5.07 -10.43
C ASP A 86 -1.44 6.54 -10.51
N PRO A 87 -2.48 6.93 -9.76
CA PRO A 87 -2.94 8.31 -9.77
C PRO A 87 -1.90 9.35 -9.33
N GLU A 88 -1.00 9.01 -8.40
CA GLU A 88 0.06 9.93 -7.97
C GLU A 88 1.12 10.11 -9.07
N GLY A 89 1.51 9.04 -9.76
CA GLY A 89 2.42 9.09 -10.90
C GLY A 89 1.85 9.87 -12.09
N GLU A 90 0.54 9.79 -12.34
CA GLU A 90 -0.13 10.64 -13.34
C GLU A 90 -0.11 12.12 -12.93
N LEU A 91 -0.29 12.44 -11.65
CA LEU A 91 -0.21 13.81 -11.16
C LEU A 91 1.21 14.37 -11.31
N ILE A 92 2.24 13.58 -10.96
CA ILE A 92 3.65 13.97 -11.17
C ILE A 92 3.93 14.19 -12.67
N ALA A 93 3.38 13.34 -13.54
CA ALA A 93 3.49 13.52 -14.99
C ALA A 93 2.83 14.83 -15.45
N TYR A 94 1.68 15.18 -14.89
CA TYR A 94 1.01 16.47 -15.15
C TYR A 94 1.82 17.67 -14.64
N GLU A 95 2.44 17.58 -13.47
CA GLU A 95 3.36 18.63 -12.98
C GLU A 95 4.52 18.88 -13.95
N VAL A 96 5.09 17.82 -14.52
CA VAL A 96 6.13 17.93 -15.55
C VAL A 96 5.63 18.71 -16.77
N LEU A 97 4.39 18.47 -17.20
CA LEU A 97 3.77 19.21 -18.30
C LEU A 97 3.57 20.69 -17.96
N LEU A 98 3.15 21.02 -16.73
CA LEU A 98 3.04 22.42 -16.28
C LEU A 98 4.38 23.15 -16.32
N VAL A 99 5.46 22.49 -15.86
CA VAL A 99 6.81 23.04 -15.94
C VAL A 99 7.27 23.18 -17.39
N ALA A 100 6.99 22.17 -18.23
CA ALA A 100 7.36 22.19 -19.64
C ALA A 100 6.65 23.28 -20.42
N GLU A 101 5.35 23.48 -20.22
CA GLU A 101 4.58 24.54 -20.86
C GLU A 101 5.17 25.92 -20.52
N LYS A 102 5.49 26.15 -19.24
CA LYS A 102 6.10 27.40 -18.77
C LYS A 102 7.51 27.63 -19.36
N VAL A 103 8.32 26.57 -19.50
CA VAL A 103 9.70 26.68 -19.98
C VAL A 103 9.76 26.80 -21.51
N LEU A 104 8.88 26.12 -22.24
CA LEU A 104 8.87 26.05 -23.69
C LEU A 104 7.98 27.12 -24.34
N GLY A 105 7.11 27.79 -23.56
CA GLY A 105 6.23 28.85 -24.05
C GLY A 105 5.04 28.35 -24.87
N GLY A 106 4.58 27.12 -24.60
CA GLY A 106 3.45 26.50 -25.29
C GLY A 106 3.28 25.02 -24.94
N LEU A 107 2.21 24.40 -25.43
CA LEU A 107 1.88 23.00 -25.13
C LEU A 107 3.01 22.07 -25.59
N PRO A 108 3.67 21.33 -24.67
CA PRO A 108 4.74 20.42 -25.04
C PRO A 108 4.19 19.22 -25.82
N ARG A 109 5.00 18.66 -26.73
CA ARG A 109 4.73 17.32 -27.28
C ARG A 109 5.16 16.28 -26.26
N TYR A 110 4.26 15.36 -25.91
CA TYR A 110 4.58 14.30 -24.96
C TYR A 110 3.96 12.96 -25.32
N GLY A 111 4.40 11.91 -24.63
CA GLY A 111 3.78 10.59 -24.62
C GLY A 111 3.97 9.93 -23.25
N ARG A 112 3.03 9.08 -22.86
CA ARG A 112 3.00 8.39 -21.57
C ARG A 112 3.50 6.96 -21.72
N MET A 113 4.53 6.61 -20.95
CA MET A 113 5.17 5.30 -20.94
C MET A 113 4.67 4.48 -19.73
N ARG A 114 3.66 3.63 -19.92
CA ARG A 114 3.06 2.83 -18.83
C ARG A 114 3.73 1.47 -18.66
N PHE A 115 4.05 1.11 -17.43
CA PHE A 115 4.59 -0.19 -17.04
C PHE A 115 4.19 -0.51 -15.60
N ASN A 116 4.01 -1.79 -15.29
CA ASN A 116 3.69 -2.35 -13.98
C ASN A 116 4.90 -3.05 -13.33
N ALA A 117 5.95 -3.35 -14.10
CA ALA A 117 7.26 -3.72 -13.56
C ALA A 117 8.40 -3.04 -14.33
N ALA A 118 9.45 -2.65 -13.61
CA ALA A 118 10.65 -2.05 -14.18
C ALA A 118 11.58 -3.12 -14.80
N THR A 119 11.05 -4.05 -15.58
CA THR A 119 11.84 -5.09 -16.27
C THR A 119 12.28 -4.60 -17.66
N PRO A 120 13.44 -5.02 -18.18
CA PRO A 120 13.90 -4.56 -19.50
C PRO A 120 12.93 -4.86 -20.65
N ASN A 121 12.22 -5.99 -20.60
CA ASN A 121 11.24 -6.35 -21.64
C ASN A 121 10.02 -5.43 -21.59
N GLU A 122 9.47 -5.22 -20.40
CA GLU A 122 8.28 -4.38 -20.23
C GLU A 122 8.57 -2.92 -20.53
N LEU A 123 9.74 -2.41 -20.14
CA LEU A 123 10.16 -1.05 -20.48
C LEU A 123 10.38 -0.87 -21.99
N ARG A 124 10.91 -1.87 -22.70
CA ARG A 124 11.00 -1.81 -24.18
C ARG A 124 9.63 -1.79 -24.83
N HIS A 125 8.73 -2.66 -24.39
CA HIS A 125 7.36 -2.69 -24.87
C HIS A 125 6.64 -1.33 -24.61
N ALA A 126 6.74 -0.80 -23.40
CA ALA A 126 6.16 0.49 -23.04
C ALA A 126 6.76 1.65 -23.85
N TRP A 127 8.03 1.57 -24.24
CA TRP A 127 8.69 2.55 -25.09
C TRP A 127 8.22 2.49 -26.54
N GLU A 128 7.96 1.29 -27.07
CA GLU A 128 7.43 1.10 -28.43
C GLU A 128 5.97 1.55 -28.55
N PHE A 129 5.18 1.36 -27.49
CA PHE A 129 3.75 1.66 -27.44
C PHE A 129 3.43 2.80 -26.46
N LEU A 130 4.04 3.97 -26.68
CA LEU A 130 3.70 5.17 -25.89
C LEU A 130 2.24 5.54 -26.08
N GLU A 131 1.54 5.75 -24.97
CA GLU A 131 0.20 6.33 -24.98
C GLU A 131 0.30 7.82 -25.35
N PRO A 132 -0.64 8.36 -26.14
CA PRO A 132 -0.57 9.74 -26.63
C PRO A 132 -0.89 10.79 -25.55
N ASP A 133 -1.50 10.39 -24.43
CA ASP A 133 -2.03 11.29 -23.43
C ASP A 133 -1.94 10.68 -22.01
N LEU A 134 -2.11 11.53 -20.99
CA LEU A 134 -2.32 11.14 -19.61
C LEU A 134 -3.72 10.55 -19.41
N ARG A 135 -3.88 9.78 -18.34
CA ARG A 135 -5.19 9.37 -17.86
C ARG A 135 -5.76 10.48 -16.99
N TRP A 136 -6.40 11.45 -17.62
CA TRP A 136 -6.91 12.65 -16.93
C TRP A 136 -7.82 12.37 -15.74
N SER A 137 -8.63 11.30 -15.76
CA SER A 137 -9.45 10.91 -14.60
C SER A 137 -8.61 10.62 -13.35
N TRP A 138 -7.40 10.08 -13.51
CA TRP A 138 -6.46 9.84 -12.42
C TRP A 138 -5.75 11.11 -11.98
N VAL A 139 -5.33 11.96 -12.93
CA VAL A 139 -4.79 13.30 -12.62
C VAL A 139 -5.78 14.07 -11.74
N TRP A 140 -7.05 14.14 -12.14
CA TRP A 140 -8.07 14.86 -11.38
C TRP A 140 -8.40 14.20 -10.05
N LYS A 141 -8.38 12.87 -9.96
CA LYS A 141 -8.54 12.15 -8.70
C LYS A 141 -7.44 12.51 -7.69
N ALA A 142 -6.17 12.46 -8.12
CA ALA A 142 -5.04 12.79 -7.28
C ALA A 142 -5.03 14.29 -6.93
N LEU A 143 -5.22 15.18 -7.91
CA LEU A 143 -5.28 16.62 -7.67
C LEU A 143 -6.41 17.01 -6.69
N PHE A 144 -7.58 16.40 -6.83
CA PHE A 144 -8.69 16.60 -5.89
C PHE A 144 -8.29 16.18 -4.48
N ARG A 145 -7.67 15.02 -4.30
CA ARG A 145 -7.18 14.55 -3.00
C ARG A 145 -6.18 15.53 -2.39
N HIS A 146 -5.17 15.97 -3.16
CA HIS A 146 -4.18 16.96 -2.71
C HIS A 146 -4.86 18.28 -2.28
N SER A 147 -5.78 18.79 -3.10
CA SER A 147 -6.53 20.01 -2.77
C SER A 147 -7.42 19.84 -1.54
N PHE A 148 -8.12 18.72 -1.44
CA PHE A 148 -9.01 18.42 -0.32
C PHE A 148 -8.23 18.32 0.99
N ASP A 149 -7.12 17.57 0.98
CA ASP A 149 -6.27 17.39 2.16
C ASP A 149 -5.59 18.70 2.59
N LEU A 150 -5.14 19.52 1.63
CA LEU A 150 -4.62 20.87 1.91
C LEU A 150 -5.69 21.75 2.58
N VAL A 151 -6.86 21.87 1.96
CA VAL A 151 -7.93 22.78 2.42
C VAL A 151 -8.45 22.36 3.78
N THR A 152 -8.86 21.10 3.91
CA THR A 152 -9.43 20.60 5.16
C THR A 152 -8.37 20.48 6.25
N GLY A 153 -7.17 20.00 5.92
CA GLY A 153 -6.02 19.93 6.82
C GLY A 153 -5.68 21.28 7.41
N ALA A 154 -5.48 22.31 6.57
CA ALA A 154 -5.16 23.65 7.02
C ALA A 154 -6.31 24.28 7.83
N ALA A 155 -7.55 24.20 7.35
CA ALA A 155 -8.71 24.80 8.03
C ALA A 155 -8.93 24.20 9.42
N TYR A 156 -9.01 22.87 9.53
CA TYR A 156 -9.27 22.23 10.81
C TYR A 156 -8.07 22.30 11.76
N THR A 157 -6.84 22.16 11.27
CA THR A 157 -5.64 22.34 12.10
C THR A 157 -5.58 23.74 12.71
N ARG A 158 -5.85 24.77 11.89
CA ARG A 158 -5.93 26.17 12.37
C ARG A 158 -7.04 26.35 13.39
N LEU A 159 -8.24 25.83 13.12
CA LEU A 159 -9.38 25.91 14.03
C LEU A 159 -9.06 25.29 15.40
N LEU A 160 -8.55 24.06 15.42
CA LEU A 160 -8.23 23.34 16.65
C LEU A 160 -7.13 24.07 17.44
N THR A 161 -6.04 24.46 16.76
CA THR A 161 -4.87 25.10 17.37
C THR A 161 -5.20 26.52 17.89
N LEU A 162 -5.90 27.34 17.10
CA LEU A 162 -6.21 28.73 17.47
C LEU A 162 -7.33 28.86 18.50
N SER A 163 -8.25 27.89 18.56
CA SER A 163 -9.34 27.93 19.55
C SER A 163 -8.87 27.90 21.00
N ARG A 164 -7.65 27.38 21.26
CA ARG A 164 -7.08 27.14 22.60
C ARG A 164 -7.95 26.28 23.53
N ARG A 165 -9.04 25.70 23.02
CA ARG A 165 -9.99 24.91 23.82
C ARG A 165 -9.39 23.58 24.27
N LEU A 166 -8.60 22.96 23.39
CA LEU A 166 -7.97 21.67 23.64
C LEU A 166 -6.60 21.78 24.30
N ASP A 167 -5.86 22.85 23.98
CA ASP A 167 -4.59 23.19 24.63
C ASP A 167 -4.46 24.71 24.84
N PRO A 168 -4.55 25.20 26.08
CA PRO A 168 -4.36 26.61 26.41
C PRO A 168 -2.99 27.17 25.99
N ASN A 169 -1.96 26.33 25.98
CA ASN A 169 -0.60 26.71 25.56
C ASN A 169 -0.53 26.92 24.04
N GLY A 170 -1.51 26.41 23.30
CA GLY A 170 -1.62 26.49 21.84
C GLY A 170 -0.51 25.78 21.11
N ARG A 171 -0.15 24.59 21.58
CA ARG A 171 0.63 23.67 20.75
C ARG A 171 -0.18 23.32 19.51
N LEU A 172 0.54 23.01 18.44
CA LEU A 172 -0.06 22.59 17.17
C LEU A 172 -0.89 21.32 17.39
N ILE A 173 -2.16 21.38 16.99
CA ILE A 173 -3.07 20.22 16.97
C ILE A 173 -3.43 19.97 15.51
N SER A 174 -2.76 18.99 14.90
CA SER A 174 -2.98 18.61 13.52
C SER A 174 -4.33 17.90 13.34
N TRP A 175 -4.99 18.23 12.24
CA TRP A 175 -6.13 17.48 11.73
C TRP A 175 -5.80 17.01 10.32
N GLY A 176 -6.19 15.77 10.01
CA GLY A 176 -6.11 15.22 8.66
C GLY A 176 -7.27 14.27 8.41
N SER A 177 -7.74 14.22 7.17
CA SER A 177 -8.86 13.41 6.71
C SER A 177 -8.69 11.92 7.02
N CYS A 178 -7.46 11.41 6.93
CA CYS A 178 -7.11 10.04 7.35
C CYS A 178 -6.61 9.94 8.79
N GLN A 179 -5.91 10.98 9.29
CA GLN A 179 -5.32 10.99 10.63
C GLN A 179 -6.38 10.91 11.73
N MET A 180 -7.44 11.72 11.61
CA MET A 180 -8.46 11.85 12.65
C MET A 180 -9.31 10.58 12.80
N PRO A 181 -9.85 9.96 11.72
CA PRO A 181 -10.56 8.67 11.85
C PRO A 181 -9.67 7.54 12.37
N THR A 182 -8.39 7.51 11.97
CA THR A 182 -7.44 6.48 12.46
C THR A 182 -7.22 6.62 13.96
N LEU A 183 -7.01 7.84 14.46
CA LEU A 183 -6.91 8.12 15.89
C LEU A 183 -8.20 7.73 16.62
N TRP A 184 -9.36 7.96 16.00
CA TRP A 184 -10.65 7.58 16.56
C TRP A 184 -10.80 6.06 16.74
N PHE A 185 -10.36 5.24 15.79
CA PHE A 185 -10.36 3.77 15.96
C PHE A 185 -9.50 3.32 17.15
N VAL A 186 -8.32 3.91 17.32
CA VAL A 186 -7.44 3.62 18.46
C VAL A 186 -8.09 4.06 19.78
N TYR A 187 -8.70 5.25 19.79
CA TYR A 187 -9.42 5.76 20.96
C TYR A 187 -10.59 4.84 21.35
N GLN A 188 -11.41 4.41 20.39
CA GLN A 188 -12.53 3.50 20.66
C GLN A 188 -12.04 2.19 21.29
N ARG A 189 -11.00 1.57 20.72
CA ARG A 189 -10.42 0.34 21.27
C ARG A 189 -9.84 0.55 22.67
N GLU A 190 -9.16 1.66 22.92
CA GLU A 190 -8.64 1.98 24.26
C GLU A 190 -9.77 2.18 25.27
N MET A 191 -10.87 2.81 24.88
CA MET A 191 -12.05 2.97 25.73
C MET A 191 -12.74 1.62 26.01
N GLU A 192 -12.83 0.72 25.02
CA GLU A 192 -13.29 -0.65 25.22
C GLU A 192 -12.44 -1.38 26.27
N ILE A 193 -11.11 -1.28 26.17
CA ILE A 193 -10.17 -1.91 27.11
C ILE A 193 -10.32 -1.31 28.52
N ARG A 194 -10.39 0.01 28.65
CA ARG A 194 -10.53 0.70 29.95
C ARG A 194 -11.86 0.43 30.63
N ASN A 195 -12.92 0.33 29.83
CA ASN A 195 -14.26 0.08 30.34
C ASN A 195 -14.56 -1.41 30.50
N PHE A 196 -13.66 -2.29 30.05
CA PHE A 196 -13.81 -3.73 30.23
C PHE A 196 -13.79 -4.08 31.71
N ARG A 197 -14.90 -4.64 32.20
CA ARG A 197 -15.02 -5.18 33.55
C ARG A 197 -14.97 -6.70 33.47
N PRO A 198 -13.87 -7.35 33.90
CA PRO A 198 -13.80 -8.81 33.88
C PRO A 198 -14.93 -9.42 34.70
N GLU A 199 -15.76 -10.23 34.05
CA GLU A 199 -16.80 -11.01 34.72
C GLU A 199 -16.26 -12.40 35.06
N LYS A 200 -16.51 -12.86 36.28
CA LYS A 200 -16.23 -14.26 36.65
C LYS A 200 -17.20 -15.17 35.93
N TYR A 201 -16.67 -16.17 35.24
CA TYR A 201 -17.42 -17.30 34.72
C TYR A 201 -16.71 -18.58 35.12
N TYR A 202 -17.46 -19.67 35.09
CA TYR A 202 -17.01 -21.00 35.48
C TYR A 202 -17.16 -21.93 34.28
N VAL A 203 -16.24 -22.87 34.13
CA VAL A 203 -16.32 -23.94 33.12
C VAL A 203 -16.13 -25.27 33.82
N ILE A 204 -16.96 -26.25 33.49
CA ILE A 204 -16.77 -27.62 33.96
C ILE A 204 -15.83 -28.30 32.98
N SER A 205 -14.64 -28.66 33.43
CA SER A 205 -13.66 -29.40 32.62
C SER A 205 -13.53 -30.84 33.10
N ALA A 206 -13.45 -31.78 32.17
CA ALA A 206 -13.17 -33.18 32.45
C ALA A 206 -12.03 -33.69 31.56
N LEU A 207 -11.24 -34.62 32.09
CA LEU A 207 -10.24 -35.36 31.34
C LEU A 207 -10.76 -36.78 31.15
N LEU A 208 -11.05 -37.14 29.91
CA LEU A 208 -11.61 -38.44 29.53
C LEU A 208 -10.51 -39.33 28.97
N ASP A 209 -10.58 -40.62 29.26
CA ASP A 209 -9.81 -41.65 28.54
C ASP A 209 -10.72 -42.27 27.47
N VAL A 210 -10.35 -42.07 26.22
CA VAL A 210 -11.04 -42.64 25.06
C VAL A 210 -10.09 -43.62 24.41
N ARG A 211 -10.16 -44.89 24.81
CA ARG A 211 -9.33 -45.99 24.27
C ARG A 211 -7.82 -45.71 24.40
N GLY A 212 -7.39 -45.18 25.55
CA GLY A 212 -6.01 -44.80 25.83
C GLY A 212 -5.61 -43.39 25.39
N VAL A 213 -6.50 -42.66 24.71
CA VAL A 213 -6.29 -41.26 24.34
C VAL A 213 -6.90 -40.35 25.39
N ARG A 214 -6.09 -39.47 25.99
CA ARG A 214 -6.56 -38.46 26.95
C ARG A 214 -7.17 -37.26 26.22
N VAL A 215 -8.45 -37.03 26.41
CA VAL A 215 -9.20 -35.92 25.79
C VAL A 215 -9.68 -34.97 26.88
N LYS A 216 -9.33 -33.68 26.76
CA LYS A 216 -9.89 -32.62 27.61
C LYS A 216 -11.17 -32.09 26.99
N VAL A 217 -12.28 -32.19 27.73
CA VAL A 217 -13.56 -31.60 27.36
C VAL A 217 -13.95 -30.51 28.35
N SER A 218 -14.66 -29.49 27.88
CA SER A 218 -15.16 -28.40 28.73
C SER A 218 -16.59 -28.02 28.35
N SER A 219 -17.38 -27.63 29.36
CA SER A 219 -18.67 -26.99 29.12
C SER A 219 -18.51 -25.61 28.49
N GLU A 220 -19.62 -25.07 27.98
CA GLU A 220 -19.74 -23.63 27.75
C GLU A 220 -19.54 -22.83 29.06
N PRO A 221 -19.18 -21.54 28.97
CA PRO A 221 -19.09 -20.65 30.14
C PRO A 221 -20.40 -20.55 30.93
N ILE A 222 -20.32 -20.76 32.24
CA ILE A 222 -21.43 -20.68 33.19
C ILE A 222 -21.19 -19.46 34.09
N LYS A 223 -22.10 -18.48 34.07
CA LYS A 223 -21.94 -17.25 34.88
C LYS A 223 -22.25 -17.48 36.37
N ASP A 224 -23.29 -18.26 36.66
CA ASP A 224 -23.73 -18.50 38.04
C ASP A 224 -22.90 -19.60 38.73
N VAL A 225 -22.33 -19.27 39.89
CA VAL A 225 -21.46 -20.20 40.64
C VAL A 225 -22.25 -21.37 41.24
N SER A 226 -23.51 -21.17 41.60
CA SER A 226 -24.34 -22.20 42.23
C SER A 226 -24.75 -23.24 41.19
N ALA A 227 -25.15 -22.78 40.00
CA ALA A 227 -25.40 -23.63 38.83
C ALA A 227 -24.16 -24.41 38.42
N ALA A 228 -22.99 -23.75 38.35
CA ALA A 228 -21.72 -24.43 38.05
C ALA A 228 -21.40 -25.51 39.10
N ARG A 229 -21.57 -25.22 40.40
CA ARG A 229 -21.36 -26.19 41.47
C ARG A 229 -22.33 -27.36 41.41
N ALA A 230 -23.60 -27.10 41.12
CA ALA A 230 -24.61 -28.15 40.97
C ALA A 230 -24.28 -29.08 39.79
N LEU A 231 -23.92 -28.51 38.64
CA LEU A 231 -23.49 -29.27 37.46
C LEU A 231 -22.22 -30.07 37.73
N TYR A 232 -21.23 -29.47 38.40
CA TYR A 232 -20.02 -30.17 38.82
C TYR A 232 -20.35 -31.34 39.75
N ALA A 233 -21.20 -31.14 40.77
CA ALA A 233 -21.58 -32.19 41.70
C ALA A 233 -22.30 -33.35 41.00
N ALA A 234 -23.19 -33.05 40.05
CA ALA A 234 -23.85 -34.05 39.22
C ALA A 234 -22.88 -34.82 38.31
N ALA A 235 -21.82 -34.17 37.82
CA ALA A 235 -20.85 -34.77 36.90
C ALA A 235 -19.68 -35.49 37.60
N LYS A 236 -19.26 -35.06 38.79
CA LYS A 236 -18.02 -35.52 39.47
C LYS A 236 -17.96 -37.03 39.68
N GLY A 237 -19.10 -37.68 39.92
CA GLY A 237 -19.19 -39.12 40.14
C GLY A 237 -19.31 -39.96 38.86
N SER A 238 -19.51 -39.32 37.71
CA SER A 238 -19.73 -40.01 36.44
C SER A 238 -18.42 -40.59 35.92
N LYS A 239 -18.41 -41.91 35.71
CA LYS A 239 -17.25 -42.64 35.15
C LYS A 239 -17.21 -42.65 33.63
N TYR A 240 -18.34 -42.32 33.01
CA TYR A 240 -18.53 -42.38 31.56
C TYR A 240 -19.20 -41.11 31.06
N ALA A 241 -18.87 -40.72 29.84
CA ALA A 241 -19.56 -39.68 29.09
C ALA A 241 -20.13 -40.30 27.80
N ALA A 242 -21.34 -39.91 27.43
CA ALA A 242 -21.96 -40.36 26.19
C ALA A 242 -21.74 -39.30 25.10
N VAL A 243 -21.24 -39.72 23.94
CA VAL A 243 -21.21 -38.87 22.74
C VAL A 243 -22.65 -38.71 22.25
N ARG A 244 -23.14 -37.46 22.24
CA ARG A 244 -24.52 -37.14 21.83
C ARG A 244 -24.65 -36.90 20.33
N ASP A 245 -23.63 -36.31 19.74
CA ASP A 245 -23.53 -36.02 18.32
C ASP A 245 -22.08 -36.19 17.87
N PHE A 246 -21.90 -36.61 16.62
CA PHE A 246 -20.59 -36.71 15.97
C PHE A 246 -20.74 -36.26 14.52
N GLN A 247 -20.06 -35.17 14.19
CA GLN A 247 -19.95 -34.70 12.81
C GLN A 247 -18.51 -34.80 12.35
N LEU A 248 -18.31 -35.55 11.26
CA LEU A 248 -17.10 -35.48 10.46
C LEU A 248 -17.32 -34.46 9.35
N LYS A 249 -16.47 -33.44 9.28
CA LYS A 249 -16.49 -32.44 8.22
C LYS A 249 -15.15 -32.44 7.52
N ASP A 250 -15.19 -32.62 6.21
CA ASP A 250 -14.02 -32.41 5.36
C ASP A 250 -13.84 -30.89 5.18
N GLU A 251 -12.80 -30.34 5.79
CA GLU A 251 -12.38 -28.96 5.56
C GLU A 251 -11.29 -28.93 4.49
N VAL A 252 -11.52 -28.15 3.44
CA VAL A 252 -10.54 -27.93 2.38
C VAL A 252 -9.79 -26.64 2.67
N GLU A 253 -8.53 -26.77 3.08
CA GLU A 253 -7.61 -25.64 3.12
C GLU A 253 -7.26 -25.23 1.69
N ARG A 254 -7.72 -24.04 1.29
CA ARG A 254 -7.51 -23.53 -0.07
C ARG A 254 -6.14 -22.89 -0.17
N LYS A 255 -5.54 -23.00 -1.36
CA LYS A 255 -4.35 -22.21 -1.73
C LYS A 255 -4.60 -20.71 -1.47
N PRO A 256 -3.56 -19.97 -1.05
CA PRO A 256 -3.65 -18.52 -0.87
C PRO A 256 -3.97 -17.82 -2.19
N LEU A 257 -4.47 -16.60 -2.07
CA LEU A 257 -4.60 -15.67 -3.19
C LEU A 257 -3.24 -15.01 -3.46
N PRO A 258 -3.00 -14.48 -4.66
CA PRO A 258 -1.88 -13.56 -4.86
C PRO A 258 -1.98 -12.39 -3.88
N THR A 259 -0.82 -11.90 -3.43
CA THR A 259 -0.80 -10.82 -2.45
C THR A 259 -1.08 -9.47 -3.10
N ASP A 260 -1.99 -8.73 -2.49
CA ASP A 260 -2.17 -7.29 -2.70
C ASP A 260 -1.34 -6.50 -1.67
N THR A 261 -1.43 -5.18 -1.71
CA THR A 261 -0.73 -4.28 -0.78
C THR A 261 -1.06 -4.58 0.68
N ASP A 262 -2.35 -4.68 1.00
CA ASP A 262 -2.81 -4.79 2.38
C ASP A 262 -2.43 -6.15 2.99
N SER A 263 -2.62 -7.24 2.25
CA SER A 263 -2.25 -8.59 2.68
C SER A 263 -0.74 -8.68 2.89
N MET A 264 0.05 -8.17 1.94
CA MET A 264 1.51 -8.12 2.05
C MET A 264 1.95 -7.37 3.30
N LEU A 265 1.42 -6.17 3.52
CA LEU A 265 1.80 -5.35 4.66
C LEU A 265 1.36 -5.97 5.99
N GLN A 266 0.16 -6.55 6.07
CA GLN A 266 -0.34 -7.18 7.29
C GLN A 266 0.48 -8.40 7.66
N ASP A 267 0.75 -9.29 6.71
CA ASP A 267 1.43 -10.55 6.98
C ASP A 267 2.92 -10.32 7.24
N LEU A 268 3.58 -9.47 6.45
CA LEU A 268 4.98 -9.14 6.72
C LEU A 268 5.14 -8.36 8.03
N SER A 269 4.19 -7.51 8.43
CA SER A 269 4.24 -6.87 9.74
C SER A 269 4.21 -7.89 10.88
N LYS A 270 3.41 -8.95 10.76
CA LYS A 270 3.36 -10.06 11.73
C LYS A 270 4.64 -10.91 11.70
N ILE A 271 5.16 -11.21 10.51
CA ILE A 271 6.33 -12.07 10.30
C ILE A 271 7.62 -11.38 10.76
N THR A 272 7.79 -10.09 10.43
CA THR A 272 9.06 -9.37 10.64
C THR A 272 9.04 -8.42 11.82
N GLY A 273 7.86 -8.08 12.38
CA GLY A 273 7.71 -7.07 13.42
C GLY A 273 8.03 -5.64 12.97
N LEU A 274 8.08 -5.38 11.65
CA LEU A 274 8.37 -4.06 11.10
C LEU A 274 7.07 -3.29 10.86
N SER A 275 7.15 -1.96 10.85
CA SER A 275 6.00 -1.14 10.48
C SER A 275 5.67 -1.29 9.00
N ALA A 276 4.37 -1.19 8.67
CA ALA A 276 3.89 -1.19 7.29
C ALA A 276 4.63 -0.16 6.41
N ALA A 277 4.92 1.04 6.94
CA ALA A 277 5.67 2.07 6.22
C ALA A 277 7.09 1.61 5.83
N LYS A 278 7.79 0.90 6.72
CA LYS A 278 9.13 0.37 6.43
C LYS A 278 9.07 -0.77 5.42
N ILE A 279 8.08 -1.66 5.53
CA ILE A 279 7.88 -2.77 4.58
C ILE A 279 7.58 -2.22 3.18
N MET A 280 6.67 -1.25 3.07
CA MET A 280 6.35 -0.60 1.78
C MET A 280 7.59 0.05 1.16
N ALA A 281 8.39 0.78 1.94
CA ALA A 281 9.63 1.39 1.42
C ALA A 281 10.63 0.35 0.88
N LEU A 282 10.73 -0.82 1.54
CA LEU A 282 11.60 -1.92 1.08
C LEU A 282 11.02 -2.63 -0.16
N ALA A 283 9.70 -2.80 -0.23
CA ALA A 283 9.01 -3.33 -1.41
C ALA A 283 9.17 -2.39 -2.61
N GLU A 284 9.00 -1.07 -2.43
CA GLU A 284 9.29 -0.07 -3.47
C GLU A 284 10.73 -0.13 -3.95
N SER A 285 11.69 -0.37 -3.05
CA SER A 285 13.08 -0.58 -3.43
C SER A 285 13.27 -1.85 -4.27
N LEU A 286 12.59 -2.95 -3.94
CA LEU A 286 12.61 -4.17 -4.75
C LEU A 286 12.01 -3.94 -6.14
N TYR A 287 10.88 -3.24 -6.22
CA TYR A 287 10.25 -2.86 -7.49
C TYR A 287 11.16 -1.97 -8.34
N GLY A 288 11.74 -0.92 -7.73
CA GLY A 288 12.63 0.01 -8.43
C GLY A 288 13.94 -0.64 -8.91
N ASP A 289 14.35 -1.76 -8.32
CA ASP A 289 15.47 -2.58 -8.78
C ASP A 289 15.05 -3.73 -9.72
N GLY A 290 13.74 -3.88 -9.99
CA GLY A 290 13.19 -4.83 -10.96
C GLY A 290 12.98 -6.26 -10.45
N TYR A 291 12.91 -6.47 -9.13
CA TYR A 291 12.75 -7.80 -8.51
C TYR A 291 11.30 -8.23 -8.29
N ILE A 292 10.38 -7.26 -8.17
CA ILE A 292 8.94 -7.50 -8.02
C ILE A 292 8.14 -6.55 -8.92
N SER A 293 6.88 -6.88 -9.18
CA SER A 293 5.90 -5.96 -9.77
C SER A 293 5.55 -4.81 -8.82
N TYR A 294 4.82 -3.82 -9.33
CA TYR A 294 4.43 -2.62 -8.60
C TYR A 294 3.71 -2.97 -7.28
N PRO A 295 4.22 -2.54 -6.11
CA PRO A 295 3.78 -3.05 -4.81
C PRO A 295 2.56 -2.30 -4.24
N ARG A 296 1.98 -1.36 -4.99
CA ARG A 296 0.80 -0.57 -4.60
C ARG A 296 -0.40 -0.92 -5.48
N THR A 297 -0.94 -2.10 -5.24
CA THR A 297 -2.12 -2.64 -5.92
C THR A 297 -3.17 -3.15 -4.93
N GLU A 298 -4.44 -3.06 -5.30
CA GLU A 298 -5.57 -3.68 -4.60
C GLU A 298 -6.03 -4.98 -5.30
N THR A 299 -5.33 -5.39 -6.37
CA THR A 299 -5.67 -6.56 -7.18
C THR A 299 -5.21 -7.84 -6.47
N ASP A 300 -6.13 -8.80 -6.30
CA ASP A 300 -5.88 -10.12 -5.71
C ASP A 300 -6.23 -11.26 -6.68
N MET A 301 -6.17 -10.98 -7.98
CA MET A 301 -6.37 -11.96 -9.05
C MET A 301 -5.31 -11.82 -10.13
N TRP A 302 -4.93 -12.93 -10.75
CA TRP A 302 -3.96 -12.95 -11.83
C TRP A 302 -4.60 -12.42 -13.13
N LEU A 303 -3.92 -11.45 -13.76
CA LEU A 303 -4.41 -10.81 -14.99
C LEU A 303 -3.63 -11.33 -16.20
N THR A 304 -2.53 -10.66 -16.53
CA THR A 304 -1.68 -10.97 -17.70
C THR A 304 -0.37 -11.66 -17.32
N THR A 305 -0.32 -12.26 -16.13
CA THR A 305 0.92 -12.81 -15.55
C THR A 305 1.34 -14.11 -16.24
N ASP A 306 2.59 -14.16 -16.73
CA ASP A 306 3.19 -15.39 -17.25
C ASP A 306 3.72 -16.27 -16.11
N HIS A 307 2.82 -17.08 -15.55
CA HIS A 307 3.14 -18.02 -14.47
C HIS A 307 4.27 -18.99 -14.83
N ARG A 308 4.34 -19.43 -16.10
CA ARG A 308 5.32 -20.45 -16.50
C ARG A 308 6.73 -19.88 -16.40
N SER A 309 6.93 -18.66 -16.90
CA SER A 309 8.22 -17.98 -16.82
C SER A 309 8.60 -17.67 -15.36
N ILE A 310 7.65 -17.26 -14.53
CA ILE A 310 7.89 -17.03 -13.10
C ILE A 310 8.31 -18.32 -12.40
N LEU A 311 7.54 -19.40 -12.56
CA LEU A 311 7.87 -20.69 -11.93
C LEU A 311 9.20 -21.24 -12.45
N ALA A 312 9.52 -21.06 -13.74
CA ALA A 312 10.81 -21.45 -14.29
C ALA A 312 11.97 -20.67 -13.65
N MET A 313 11.80 -19.37 -13.41
CA MET A 313 12.76 -18.56 -12.66
C MET A 313 12.88 -19.04 -11.21
N LEU A 314 11.76 -19.24 -10.51
CA LEU A 314 11.75 -19.70 -9.11
C LEU A 314 12.37 -21.09 -8.93
N SER A 315 12.23 -21.98 -9.93
CA SER A 315 12.85 -23.31 -9.92
C SER A 315 14.37 -23.29 -9.83
N GLN A 316 15.00 -22.18 -10.21
CA GLN A 316 16.45 -21.98 -10.15
C GLN A 316 16.92 -21.31 -8.85
N THR A 317 16.01 -21.09 -7.90
CA THR A 317 16.27 -20.45 -6.61
C THR A 317 16.20 -21.49 -5.47
N PRO A 318 16.51 -21.13 -4.21
CA PRO A 318 16.29 -22.02 -3.06
C PRO A 318 14.83 -22.49 -2.89
N LEU A 319 13.86 -21.79 -3.49
CA LEU A 319 12.44 -22.18 -3.50
C LEU A 319 12.14 -23.31 -4.49
N GLY A 320 13.07 -23.68 -5.38
CA GLY A 320 12.83 -24.65 -6.45
C GLY A 320 12.38 -26.02 -5.98
N LYS A 321 12.72 -26.41 -4.74
CA LYS A 321 12.22 -27.65 -4.10
C LYS A 321 10.69 -27.67 -3.89
N HIS A 322 10.03 -26.52 -3.95
CA HIS A 322 8.57 -26.36 -3.81
C HIS A 322 7.86 -26.18 -5.16
N ILE A 323 8.60 -26.12 -6.26
CA ILE A 323 8.06 -25.80 -7.58
C ILE A 323 7.87 -27.08 -8.40
N ASP A 324 6.65 -27.29 -8.86
CA ASP A 324 6.32 -28.28 -9.88
C ASP A 324 5.89 -27.57 -11.18
N LEU A 325 6.76 -27.62 -12.20
CA LEU A 325 6.50 -27.02 -13.51
C LEU A 325 5.47 -27.82 -14.34
N SER A 326 5.18 -29.06 -13.96
CA SER A 326 4.24 -29.93 -14.68
C SER A 326 2.79 -29.71 -14.25
N SER A 327 2.57 -29.16 -13.05
CA SER A 327 1.24 -28.91 -12.51
C SER A 327 1.20 -27.63 -11.67
N TYR A 328 0.59 -26.59 -12.23
CA TYR A 328 0.29 -25.37 -11.49
C TYR A 328 -1.14 -24.90 -11.78
N GLY A 329 -1.77 -24.35 -10.76
CA GLY A 329 -3.15 -23.87 -10.80
C GLY A 329 -3.31 -22.82 -9.70
N PRO A 330 -2.86 -21.58 -9.97
CA PRO A 330 -3.01 -20.48 -9.03
C PRO A 330 -4.49 -20.16 -8.84
N ARG A 331 -4.83 -19.60 -7.68
CA ARG A 331 -6.19 -19.20 -7.37
C ARG A 331 -6.36 -17.70 -7.59
N ASP A 332 -7.52 -17.33 -8.11
CA ASP A 332 -7.93 -15.92 -8.23
C ASP A 332 -8.85 -15.50 -7.08
N GLY A 333 -8.64 -14.27 -6.65
CA GLY A 333 -9.56 -13.53 -5.80
C GLY A 333 -10.69 -12.89 -6.62
N ARG A 334 -11.14 -11.72 -6.19
CA ARG A 334 -12.26 -10.99 -6.81
C ARG A 334 -11.99 -9.51 -7.00
N ARG A 335 -10.90 -8.99 -6.42
CA ARG A 335 -10.53 -7.58 -6.49
C ARG A 335 -9.59 -7.36 -7.65
N ASN A 336 -9.87 -6.30 -8.40
CA ASN A 336 -9.06 -5.82 -9.50
C ASN A 336 -9.18 -4.30 -9.52
N ASP A 337 -8.04 -3.62 -9.37
CA ASP A 337 -7.98 -2.15 -9.40
C ASP A 337 -8.08 -1.56 -10.84
N GLY A 338 -8.08 -2.44 -11.86
CA GLY A 338 -8.20 -2.09 -13.27
C GLY A 338 -6.93 -1.50 -13.89
N ALA A 339 -5.82 -1.52 -13.15
CA ALA A 339 -4.56 -0.88 -13.52
C ALA A 339 -3.37 -1.82 -13.41
N HIS A 340 -3.30 -2.57 -12.31
CA HIS A 340 -2.15 -3.35 -11.93
C HIS A 340 -2.52 -4.82 -11.77
N PRO A 341 -1.61 -5.73 -12.17
CA PRO A 341 -1.63 -7.10 -11.67
C PRO A 341 -1.31 -7.12 -10.16
N PRO A 342 -1.49 -8.26 -9.49
CA PRO A 342 -1.09 -8.41 -8.10
C PRO A 342 0.44 -8.27 -7.93
N ILE A 343 0.91 -8.30 -6.69
CA ILE A 343 2.35 -8.28 -6.40
C ILE A 343 2.94 -9.67 -6.68
N TYR A 344 3.96 -9.75 -7.54
CA TYR A 344 4.61 -11.00 -7.94
C TYR A 344 6.10 -10.81 -8.24
N PRO A 345 6.92 -11.87 -8.18
CA PRO A 345 8.36 -11.75 -8.43
C PRO A 345 8.66 -11.65 -9.94
N THR A 346 9.55 -10.74 -10.30
CA THR A 346 9.98 -10.53 -11.70
C THR A 346 11.42 -10.97 -11.95
N ALA A 347 12.25 -11.04 -10.92
CA ALA A 347 13.60 -11.56 -10.95
C ALA A 347 14.01 -12.12 -9.57
N TYR A 348 14.99 -13.01 -9.53
CA TYR A 348 15.49 -13.57 -8.27
C TYR A 348 16.29 -12.53 -7.49
N TYR A 349 15.90 -12.28 -6.23
CA TYR A 349 16.68 -11.50 -5.28
C TYR A 349 17.43 -12.42 -4.31
N SER A 350 18.76 -12.46 -4.40
CA SER A 350 19.60 -13.39 -3.60
C SER A 350 20.05 -12.82 -2.25
N GLY A 351 19.60 -11.62 -1.88
CA GLY A 351 20.00 -11.00 -0.61
C GLY A 351 19.35 -11.69 0.59
N SER A 352 20.11 -11.88 1.67
CA SER A 352 19.63 -12.49 2.92
C SER A 352 19.13 -11.47 3.95
N ASP A 353 18.89 -10.23 3.52
CA ASP A 353 18.42 -9.14 4.36
C ASP A 353 16.88 -9.15 4.48
N ILE A 354 16.30 -8.08 5.04
CA ILE A 354 14.84 -7.96 5.12
C ILE A 354 14.20 -7.91 3.73
N ARG A 355 14.85 -7.33 2.72
CA ARG A 355 14.34 -7.35 1.34
C ARG A 355 14.26 -8.79 0.82
N GLY A 356 15.21 -9.63 1.20
CA GLY A 356 15.19 -11.08 0.96
C GLY A 356 13.92 -11.74 1.48
N LYS A 357 13.57 -11.47 2.75
CA LYS A 357 12.34 -12.01 3.36
C LYS A 357 11.06 -11.50 2.71
N ILE A 358 11.04 -10.22 2.32
CA ILE A 358 9.90 -9.62 1.61
C ILE A 358 9.74 -10.27 0.24
N TRP A 359 10.83 -10.43 -0.50
CA TRP A 359 10.83 -11.09 -1.80
C TRP A 359 10.41 -12.55 -1.68
N GLU A 360 10.93 -13.30 -0.70
CA GLU A 360 10.57 -14.70 -0.45
C GLU A 360 9.09 -14.87 -0.05
N TYR A 361 8.47 -13.91 0.62
CA TYR A 361 7.03 -13.94 0.89
C TYR A 361 6.19 -13.71 -0.37
N ILE A 362 6.66 -12.86 -1.28
CA ILE A 362 5.99 -12.54 -2.56
C ILE A 362 6.13 -13.69 -3.57
N ALA A 363 7.28 -14.39 -3.53
CA ALA A 363 7.64 -15.50 -4.41
C ALA A 363 7.01 -16.83 -4.00
#